data_AF-A0A1J6KHP8-F1
#
_entry.id   AF-A0A1J6KHP8-F1
#
_cell.length_a   1.000
_cell.length_b   1.000
_cell.length_c   1.000
_cell.angle_alpha   90.00
_cell.angle_beta   90.00
_cell.angle_gamma   90.00
#
_symmetry.space_group_name_H-M   'P 1'
#
loop_
_entity.id
_entity.type
_entity.pdbx_description
1 polymer ?
#
loop_
_entity_poly.entity_id
_entity_poly.type
_entity_poly.pdbx_seq_one_letter_code
_entity_poly.pdbx_strand_id
1 'polypeptide(L)' 'PELQQFLNQEKERAMLNEVVAKLTSSYWDKCVTGTLESKFSSSEFNYLTHCAQRYMEMSAIIMKRFQGM' A
#
# COMPACT_ATOMS: atom_id res chain seq x y z
N PRO A 1 -1.55 31.97 6.30
CA PRO A 1 -1.40 30.87 7.29
C PRO A 1 -2.27 29.66 6.93
N GLU A 2 -3.57 29.87 6.70
CA GLU A 2 -4.54 28.82 6.35
C GLU A 2 -4.22 28.13 5.02
N LEU A 3 -3.86 28.89 3.98
CA LEU A 3 -3.42 28.32 2.70
C LEU A 3 -2.22 27.40 2.85
N GLN A 4 -1.25 27.76 3.69
CA GLN A 4 -0.07 26.94 3.94
C GLN A 4 -0.44 25.63 4.65
N GLN A 5 -1.36 25.69 5.63
CA GLN A 5 -1.87 24.52 6.32
C GLN A 5 -2.65 23.59 5.37
N PHE A 6 -3.51 24.17 4.53
CA PHE A 6 -4.24 23.44 3.50
C PHE A 6 -3.31 22.74 2.51
N LEU A 7 -2.29 23.45 2.00
CA LEU A 7 -1.31 22.87 1.08
C LEU A 7 -0.52 21.72 1.72
N ASN A 8 -0.19 21.82 3.01
CA ASN A 8 0.47 20.73 3.72
C ASN A 8 -0.44 19.50 3.84
N GLN A 9 -1.72 19.68 4.16
CA GLN A 9 -2.69 18.58 4.24
C GLN A 9 -2.92 17.91 2.88
N GLU A 10 -3.04 18.68 1.81
CA GLU A 10 -3.22 18.14 0.46
C GLU A 10 -1.96 17.42 -0.03
N LYS A 11 -0.77 17.91 0.34
CA LYS A 11 0.49 17.21 0.06
C LYS A 11 0.56 15.86 0.79
N GLU A 12 0.17 15.79 2.05
CA GLU A 12 0.10 14.54 2.81
C GLU A 12 -0.90 13.55 2.18
N ARG A 13 -2.08 14.04 1.78
CA ARG A 13 -3.09 13.23 1.06
C ARG A 13 -2.57 12.71 -0.27
N ALA A 14 -1.91 13.55 -1.06
CA ALA A 14 -1.33 13.16 -2.33
C ALA A 14 -0.26 12.07 -2.15
N MET A 15 0.59 12.21 -1.14
CA MET A 15 1.61 11.21 -0.81
C MET A 15 0.98 9.87 -0.40
N LEU A 16 -0.07 9.90 0.43
CA LEU A 16 -0.79 8.68 0.83
C LEU A 16 -1.47 8.01 -0.36
N ASN A 17 -2.09 8.78 -1.26
CA ASN A 17 -2.69 8.27 -2.48
C ASN A 17 -1.66 7.63 -3.41
N GLU A 18 -0.47 8.22 -3.54
CA GLU A 18 0.62 7.63 -4.32
C GLU A 18 1.08 6.30 -3.74
N VAL A 19 1.19 6.22 -2.40
CA VAL A 19 1.50 4.96 -1.72
C VAL A 19 0.41 3.93 -2.01
N VAL A 20 -0.87 4.25 -1.81
CA VAL A 20 -2.00 3.34 -2.08
C VAL A 20 -2.00 2.86 -3.53
N ALA A 21 -1.74 3.75 -4.50
CA ALA A 21 -1.68 3.39 -5.93
C ALA A 21 -0.51 2.45 -6.24
N LYS A 22 0.68 2.70 -5.67
CA LYS A 22 1.86 1.83 -5.81
C LYS A 22 1.63 0.47 -5.15
N LEU A 23 1.04 0.45 -3.95
CA LEU A 23 0.66 -0.78 -3.28
C LEU A 23 -0.35 -1.54 -4.17
N THR A 24 -1.43 -0.92 -4.58
CA THR A 24 -2.46 -1.58 -5.39
C THR A 24 -1.88 -2.18 -6.67
N SER A 25 -1.11 -1.41 -7.46
CA SER A 25 -0.53 -1.90 -8.72
C SER A 25 0.51 -3.02 -8.53
N SER A 26 1.40 -2.91 -7.55
CA SER A 26 2.46 -3.92 -7.34
C SER A 26 2.00 -5.16 -6.56
N TYR A 27 0.94 -5.03 -5.76
CA TYR A 27 0.38 -6.12 -4.96
C TYR A 27 -0.70 -6.88 -5.67
N TRP A 28 -1.45 -6.23 -6.58
CA TRP A 28 -2.54 -6.89 -7.28
C TRP A 28 -2.06 -8.19 -7.93
N ASP A 29 -0.99 -8.11 -8.72
CA ASP A 29 -0.41 -9.27 -9.40
C ASP A 29 0.22 -10.31 -8.45
N LYS A 30 0.59 -9.90 -7.23
CA LYS A 30 1.26 -10.77 -6.24
C LYS A 30 0.30 -11.44 -5.25
N CYS A 31 -0.79 -10.77 -4.93
CA CYS A 31 -1.67 -11.12 -3.83
C CYS A 31 -3.07 -11.53 -4.31
N VAL A 32 -3.52 -11.07 -5.47
CA VAL A 32 -4.79 -11.52 -6.05
C VAL A 32 -4.51 -12.74 -6.90
N THR A 33 -4.57 -13.91 -6.27
CA THR A 33 -4.36 -15.21 -6.93
C THR A 33 -5.71 -15.94 -7.05
N GLY A 34 -6.17 -16.22 -8.27
CA GLY A 34 -7.38 -17.01 -8.50
C GLY A 34 -8.36 -16.35 -9.47
N THR A 35 -9.51 -17.02 -9.67
CA THR A 35 -10.60 -16.50 -10.50
C THR A 35 -11.41 -15.51 -9.67
N LEU A 36 -11.50 -14.26 -10.13
CA LEU A 36 -12.37 -13.25 -9.53
C LEU A 36 -13.83 -13.64 -9.73
N GLU A 37 -14.43 -14.33 -8.76
CA GLU A 37 -15.87 -14.33 -8.58
C GLU A 37 -16.33 -12.93 -8.10
N SER A 38 -17.65 -12.73 -7.95
CA SER A 38 -18.20 -11.42 -7.55
C SER A 38 -17.70 -10.89 -6.19
N LYS A 39 -17.11 -11.73 -5.35
CA LYS A 39 -16.58 -11.41 -4.01
C LYS A 39 -15.43 -12.35 -3.64
N PHE A 40 -14.50 -11.85 -2.83
CA PHE A 40 -13.51 -12.71 -2.16
C PHE A 40 -14.16 -13.51 -1.04
N SER A 41 -13.79 -14.78 -0.93
CA SER A 41 -14.03 -15.59 0.26
C SER A 41 -13.30 -14.99 1.47
N SER A 42 -13.71 -15.38 2.68
CA SER A 42 -13.05 -14.93 3.90
C SER A 42 -11.57 -15.32 3.96
N SER A 43 -11.20 -16.49 3.41
CA SER A 43 -9.80 -16.93 3.33
C SER A 43 -8.98 -16.09 2.35
N GLU A 44 -9.55 -15.76 1.19
CA GLU A 44 -8.89 -14.89 0.21
C GLU A 44 -8.72 -13.48 0.78
N PHE A 45 -9.74 -12.93 1.45
CA PHE A 45 -9.65 -11.63 2.11
C PHE A 45 -8.54 -11.59 3.17
N ASN A 46 -8.46 -12.64 4.01
CA ASN A 46 -7.40 -12.76 5.02
C ASN A 46 -6.02 -12.91 4.38
N TYR A 47 -5.89 -13.68 3.30
CA TYR A 47 -4.65 -13.80 2.55
C TYR A 47 -4.21 -12.45 1.97
N LEU A 48 -5.12 -11.73 1.31
CA LEU A 48 -4.88 -10.40 0.75
C LEU A 48 -4.41 -9.42 1.83
N THR A 49 -5.06 -9.43 3.00
CA THR A 49 -4.68 -8.57 4.14
C THR A 49 -3.26 -8.86 4.62
N HIS A 50 -2.91 -10.12 4.83
CA HIS A 50 -1.55 -10.48 5.25
C HIS A 50 -0.50 -10.22 4.17
N CYS A 51 -0.85 -10.42 2.89
CA CYS A 51 0.04 -10.13 1.76
C CYS A 51 0.32 -8.62 1.66
N ALA A 52 -0.74 -7.80 1.75
CA ALA A 52 -0.70 -6.34 1.85
C ALA A 52 0.23 -5.87 2.97
N GLN A 53 0.05 -6.43 4.17
CA GLN A 53 0.85 -6.08 5.33
C GLN A 53 2.34 -6.44 5.15
N ARG A 54 2.63 -7.68 4.72
CA ARG A 54 4.01 -8.18 4.62
C ARG A 54 4.86 -7.39 3.65
N TYR A 55 4.34 -6.98 2.49
CA TYR A 55 5.17 -6.19 1.57
C TYR A 55 5.39 -4.78 2.11
N MET A 56 4.47 -4.16 2.85
CA MET A 56 4.71 -2.84 3.45
C MET A 56 5.85 -2.95 4.47
N GLU A 57 5.81 -3.97 5.31
CA GLU A 57 6.87 -4.28 6.28
C GLU A 57 8.21 -4.51 5.57
N MET A 58 8.25 -5.35 4.53
CA MET A 58 9.47 -5.64 3.78
C MET A 58 10.01 -4.41 3.05
N SER A 59 9.14 -3.58 2.47
CA SER A 59 9.53 -2.32 1.81
C SER A 59 10.16 -1.36 2.80
N ALA A 60 9.61 -1.24 4.00
CA ALA A 60 10.17 -0.43 5.07
C ALA A 60 11.55 -0.96 5.53
N ILE A 61 11.71 -2.28 5.66
CA ILE A 61 13.00 -2.90 5.98
C ILE A 61 14.04 -2.62 4.89
N ILE A 62 13.66 -2.77 3.62
CA ILE A 62 14.54 -2.50 2.47
C ILE A 62 14.98 -1.03 2.49
N MET A 63 14.05 -0.09 2.63
CA MET A 63 14.39 1.34 2.72
C MET A 63 15.35 1.64 3.88
N LYS A 64 15.12 1.07 5.06
CA LYS A 64 16.02 1.22 6.22
C LYS A 64 17.43 0.70 5.93
N ARG A 65 17.55 -0.42 5.20
CA ARG A 65 18.87 -0.96 4.80
C ARG A 65 19.59 -0.02 3.85
N PHE A 66 18.90 0.56 2.88
CA PHE A 66 19.50 1.51 1.93
C PHE A 66 19.85 2.87 2.54
N GLN A 67 19.16 3.30 3.60
CA GLN A 67 19.51 4.52 4.35
C GLN A 67 20.74 4.36 5.26
N GLY A 68 21.08 3.11 5.62
CA GLY A 68 22.24 2.78 6.45
C GLY A 68 23.51 2.42 5.65
N MET A 69 23.44 2.46 4.32
CA MET A 69 24.61 2.45 3.41
C MET A 69 24.98 3.87 3.04
#